data_AF-A0A4Y2B840-F1
#
_entry.id   AF-A0A4Y2B840-F1
#
_cell.length_a   1.000
_cell.length_b   1.000
_cell.length_c   1.000
_cell.angle_alpha   90.00
_cell.angle_beta   90.00
_cell.angle_gamma   90.00
#
_symmetry.space_group_name_H-M   'P 1'
#
loop_
_entity.id
_entity.type
_entity.pdbx_description
1 polymer ?
#
loop_
_entity_poly.entity_id
_entity_poly.type
_entity_poly.pdbx_seq_one_letter_code
_entity_poly.pdbx_strand_id
1 'polypeptide(L)'
;MRTDCFQYASKTRRPKCLLPYKSSPPELVFGKLPSFRSIPSFHRHLRMRMELNKNEDMEKLQELIADCKPDWPNSYCFSKCLAENVITDTASDLPVAIIRPSIVFSTWKHPISGYLEENFGMIELFLGVGKGFIKVYNADPNSKLNLVPADIVANAHVLAAWSVGTKRCASPLVVNCTATENLHVKHCECRRYTIQMANEFPLPRSFDQKINSMIVPYKYLYYIIAAYYHYLPAIVLDAILRILGKRSR
;
A
#
# COMPACT_ATOMS: atom_id res chain seq x y z
N MET A 1 15.90 -21.71 -23.69
CA MET A 1 14.70 -20.84 -23.77
C MET A 1 14.63 -20.02 -22.49
N ARG A 2 14.62 -18.68 -22.61
CA ARG A 2 14.68 -17.63 -21.55
C ARG A 2 16.06 -17.15 -21.09
N THR A 3 16.69 -16.33 -21.93
CA THR A 3 17.76 -15.37 -21.55
C THR A 3 17.45 -13.93 -22.02
N ASP A 4 16.27 -13.65 -22.56
CA ASP A 4 16.03 -12.41 -23.32
C ASP A 4 15.29 -11.29 -22.56
N CYS A 5 15.08 -11.40 -21.24
CA CYS A 5 14.46 -10.31 -20.47
C CYS A 5 15.44 -9.21 -20.02
N PHE A 6 16.76 -9.43 -20.10
CA PHE A 6 17.77 -8.47 -19.60
C PHE A 6 18.22 -7.41 -20.61
N GLN A 7 17.89 -7.53 -21.90
CA GLN A 7 18.40 -6.60 -22.92
C GLN A 7 17.53 -5.36 -23.19
N TYR A 8 16.27 -5.33 -22.71
CA TYR A 8 15.37 -4.22 -23.02
C TYR A 8 15.65 -2.93 -22.22
N ALA A 9 16.47 -2.99 -21.17
CA ALA A 9 16.83 -1.85 -20.34
C ALA A 9 18.01 -1.00 -20.88
N SER A 10 18.64 -1.38 -22.00
CA SER A 10 19.92 -0.78 -22.43
C SER A 10 19.84 0.25 -23.57
N LYS A 11 18.67 0.47 -24.20
CA LYS A 11 18.58 1.30 -25.43
C LYS A 11 17.51 2.40 -25.45
N THR A 12 16.76 2.65 -24.38
CA THR A 12 15.91 3.85 -24.31
C THR A 12 16.77 5.04 -23.87
N ARG A 13 16.88 6.05 -24.74
CA ARG A 13 17.50 7.35 -24.42
C ARG A 13 16.95 7.84 -23.09
N ARG A 14 17.85 8.05 -22.11
CA ARG A 14 17.55 8.59 -20.79
C ARG A 14 16.63 9.83 -20.93
N PRO A 15 15.42 9.85 -20.35
CA PRO A 15 14.62 11.07 -20.37
C PRO A 15 15.29 12.11 -19.48
N LYS A 16 15.73 13.22 -20.10
CA LYS A 16 16.09 14.48 -19.43
C LYS A 16 14.82 15.18 -18.92
N CYS A 17 14.07 14.49 -18.06
CA CYS A 17 12.91 15.05 -17.36
C CYS A 17 13.13 14.89 -15.84
N LEU A 18 14.29 15.34 -15.36
CA LEU A 18 14.42 15.83 -13.99
C LEU A 18 13.83 17.23 -14.00
N LEU A 19 12.54 17.35 -13.67
CA LEU A 19 12.02 18.64 -13.19
C LEU A 19 12.90 19.06 -12.01
N PRO A 20 13.34 20.34 -11.92
CA PRO A 20 14.17 20.79 -10.83
C PRO A 20 13.29 20.90 -9.58
N TYR A 21 13.04 19.79 -8.89
CA TYR A 21 12.43 19.82 -7.57
C TYR A 21 13.51 20.25 -6.58
N LYS A 22 13.68 21.57 -6.44
CA LYS A 22 14.33 22.16 -5.27
C LYS A 22 13.38 21.97 -4.08
N SER A 23 13.49 20.84 -3.40
CA SER A 23 13.09 20.74 -2.01
C SER A 23 14.26 20.19 -1.22
N SER A 24 14.52 20.82 -0.09
CA SER A 24 15.25 20.24 1.03
C SER A 24 14.86 18.76 1.23
N PRO A 25 15.78 17.92 1.75
CA PRO A 25 15.45 16.52 2.07
C PRO A 25 14.17 16.50 2.93
N PRO A 26 13.25 15.54 2.73
CA PRO A 26 12.11 15.42 3.60
C PRO A 26 12.62 15.25 5.03
N GLU A 27 12.44 16.27 5.85
CA GLU A 27 12.73 16.19 7.28
C GLU A 27 11.82 15.10 7.86
N LEU A 28 12.43 14.01 8.32
CA LEU A 28 11.74 13.00 9.11
C LEU A 28 11.26 13.67 10.39
N VAL A 29 9.98 14.01 10.46
CA VAL A 29 9.38 14.50 11.70
C VAL A 29 9.12 13.29 12.58
N PHE A 30 9.90 13.15 13.65
CA PHE A 30 9.64 12.23 14.76
C PHE A 30 8.43 12.73 15.56
N GLY A 31 7.24 12.64 14.97
CA GLY A 31 5.99 13.04 15.60
C GLY A 31 5.34 11.88 16.35
N LYS A 32 4.88 12.14 17.58
CA LYS A 32 3.89 11.30 18.25
C LYS A 32 2.55 11.47 17.52
N LEU A 33 2.23 10.58 16.58
CA LEU A 33 0.83 10.30 16.26
C LEU A 33 0.16 9.74 17.53
N PRO A 34 -1.16 9.95 17.72
CA PRO A 34 -1.87 9.40 18.86
C PRO A 34 -1.52 7.91 18.94
N SER A 35 -1.10 7.45 20.12
CA SER A 35 -0.99 6.01 20.34
C SER A 35 -2.34 5.43 19.94
N PHE A 36 -2.36 4.49 19.00
CA PHE A 36 -3.51 3.62 18.84
C PHE A 36 -3.80 3.12 20.25
N ARG A 37 -5.00 3.44 20.78
CA ARG A 37 -5.36 3.22 22.17
C ARG A 37 -4.84 1.85 22.58
N SER A 38 -3.96 1.81 23.57
CA SER A 38 -3.59 0.56 24.23
C SER A 38 -4.89 -0.08 24.65
N ILE A 39 -5.23 -1.24 24.09
CA ILE A 39 -6.48 -1.93 24.40
C ILE A 39 -6.30 -2.51 25.80
N PRO A 40 -6.92 -1.95 26.86
CA PRO A 40 -6.70 -2.43 28.22
C PRO A 40 -7.30 -3.84 28.42
N SER A 41 -8.28 -4.22 27.59
CA SER A 41 -8.93 -5.53 27.61
C SER A 41 -8.16 -6.64 26.88
N PHE A 42 -7.26 -6.30 25.95
CA PHE A 42 -6.52 -7.27 25.14
C PHE A 42 -5.29 -7.81 25.88
N HIS A 43 -4.65 -6.96 26.69
CA HIS A 43 -3.55 -7.34 27.59
C HIS A 43 -3.94 -8.42 28.61
N ARG A 44 -5.21 -8.42 29.07
CA ARG A 44 -5.72 -9.41 30.02
C ARG A 44 -6.09 -10.75 29.34
N HIS A 45 -6.46 -10.71 28.05
CA HIS A 45 -6.86 -11.88 27.27
C HIS A 45 -5.68 -12.61 26.61
N LEU A 46 -4.68 -11.90 26.06
CA LEU A 46 -3.47 -12.52 25.51
C LEU A 46 -2.62 -13.19 26.59
N ARG A 47 -2.51 -12.57 27.78
CA ARG A 47 -1.78 -13.15 28.93
C ARG A 47 -2.38 -14.50 29.37
N MET A 48 -3.64 -14.79 29.05
CA MET A 48 -4.25 -16.06 29.41
C MET A 48 -3.84 -17.25 28.53
N ARG A 49 -3.34 -17.11 27.29
CA ARG A 49 -3.13 -18.28 26.42
C ARG A 49 -2.03 -18.12 25.36
N MET A 50 -0.78 -18.29 25.77
CA MET A 50 0.30 -18.82 24.91
C MET A 50 0.53 -20.33 25.14
N GLU A 51 -0.40 -21.03 25.79
CA GLU A 51 -0.48 -22.49 25.85
C GLU A 51 -1.61 -22.99 24.94
N LEU A 52 -1.47 -22.80 23.63
CA LEU A 52 -2.49 -23.21 22.66
C LEU A 52 -2.25 -24.66 22.22
N ASN A 53 -3.23 -25.52 22.47
CA ASN A 53 -3.28 -26.89 21.93
C ASN A 53 -4.02 -26.85 20.58
N LYS A 54 -3.43 -27.49 19.56
CA LYS A 54 -3.62 -27.19 18.12
C LYS A 54 -5.07 -27.21 17.55
N ASN A 55 -6.06 -27.78 18.23
CA ASN A 55 -7.37 -28.07 17.62
C ASN A 55 -8.59 -27.37 18.26
N GLU A 56 -8.70 -27.27 19.59
CA GLU A 56 -9.85 -26.61 20.25
C GLU A 56 -9.76 -25.07 20.26
N ASP A 57 -8.58 -24.54 19.94
CA ASP A 57 -8.26 -23.13 20.14
C ASP A 57 -8.40 -22.26 18.88
N MET A 58 -8.52 -22.88 17.70
CA MET A 58 -8.68 -22.15 16.42
C MET A 58 -10.06 -21.51 16.28
N GLU A 59 -11.12 -22.16 16.77
CA GLU A 59 -12.49 -21.58 16.76
C GLU A 59 -12.58 -20.38 17.70
N LYS A 60 -12.04 -20.50 18.91
CA LYS A 60 -11.98 -19.39 19.89
C LYS A 60 -11.13 -18.23 19.39
N LEU A 61 -10.03 -18.51 18.70
CA LEU A 61 -9.21 -17.49 18.06
C LEU A 61 -9.99 -16.78 16.94
N GLN A 62 -10.74 -17.51 16.12
CA GLN A 62 -11.58 -16.93 15.08
C GLN A 62 -12.69 -16.04 15.66
N GLU A 63 -13.32 -16.45 16.76
CA GLU A 63 -14.33 -15.68 17.47
C GLU A 63 -13.75 -14.36 18.02
N LEU A 64 -12.58 -14.42 18.69
CA LEU A 64 -11.87 -13.23 19.17
C LEU A 64 -11.45 -12.29 18.05
N ILE A 65 -10.98 -12.84 16.92
CA ILE A 65 -10.65 -12.04 15.73
C ILE A 65 -11.92 -11.41 15.16
N ALA A 66 -13.03 -12.14 15.10
CA ALA A 66 -14.31 -11.63 14.60
C ALA A 66 -14.86 -10.49 15.45
N ASP A 67 -14.73 -10.57 16.78
CA ASP A 67 -15.12 -9.52 17.72
C ASP A 67 -14.24 -8.27 17.60
N CYS A 68 -12.94 -8.43 17.32
CA CYS A 68 -12.02 -7.30 17.21
C CYS A 68 -12.02 -6.64 15.83
N LYS A 69 -12.35 -7.39 14.76
CA LYS A 69 -12.31 -6.93 13.36
C LYS A 69 -13.19 -5.71 13.02
N PRO A 70 -14.36 -5.46 13.63
CA PRO A 70 -15.25 -4.36 13.24
C PRO A 70 -14.61 -2.97 13.37
N ASP A 71 -13.65 -2.81 14.29
CA ASP A 71 -13.02 -1.53 14.60
C ASP A 71 -11.79 -1.23 13.73
N TRP A 72 -11.29 -2.20 12.95
CA TRP A 72 -10.08 -2.05 12.16
C TRP A 72 -10.37 -1.84 10.68
N PRO A 73 -9.62 -0.93 10.00
CA PRO A 73 -9.82 -0.67 8.57
C PRO A 73 -9.68 -1.90 7.68
N ASN A 74 -8.84 -2.85 8.08
CA ASN A 74 -8.65 -4.14 7.41
C ASN A 74 -7.93 -5.12 8.36
N SER A 75 -7.89 -6.39 7.95
CA SER A 75 -7.20 -7.47 8.68
C SER A 75 -5.69 -7.26 8.79
N TYR A 76 -5.07 -6.56 7.84
CA TYR A 76 -3.64 -6.24 7.88
C TYR A 76 -3.32 -5.30 9.06
N CYS A 77 -4.05 -4.20 9.21
CA CYS A 77 -3.90 -3.26 10.32
C CYS A 77 -4.09 -3.95 11.68
N PHE A 78 -5.10 -4.81 11.79
CA PHE A 78 -5.33 -5.61 12.99
C PHE A 78 -4.14 -6.52 13.31
N SER A 79 -3.68 -7.32 12.33
CA SER A 79 -2.57 -8.24 12.53
C SER A 79 -1.25 -7.55 12.90
N LYS A 80 -0.98 -6.37 12.33
CA LYS A 80 0.20 -5.57 12.65
C LYS A 80 0.11 -4.94 14.04
N CYS A 81 -1.06 -4.41 14.43
CA CYS A 81 -1.27 -3.93 15.80
C CYS A 81 -1.10 -5.05 16.83
N LEU A 82 -1.64 -6.24 16.54
CA LEU A 82 -1.47 -7.42 17.37
C LEU A 82 0.01 -7.77 17.54
N ALA A 83 0.76 -7.81 16.44
CA ALA A 83 2.20 -8.11 16.46
C ALA A 83 2.99 -7.09 17.31
N GLU A 84 2.69 -5.80 17.22
CA GLU A 84 3.34 -4.77 18.03
C GLU A 84 3.10 -4.97 19.53
N ASN A 85 1.87 -5.35 19.92
CA ASN A 85 1.56 -5.66 21.33
C ASN A 85 2.31 -6.91 21.80
N VAL A 86 2.33 -7.98 21.00
CA VAL A 86 3.08 -9.20 21.33
C VAL A 86 4.56 -8.90 21.49
N ILE A 87 5.15 -8.09 20.60
CA ILE A 87 6.55 -7.67 20.71
C ILE A 87 6.77 -6.87 22.00
N THR A 88 5.88 -5.92 22.31
CA THR A 88 5.98 -5.11 23.54
C THR A 88 5.93 -5.97 24.80
N ASP A 89 5.16 -7.05 24.79
CA ASP A 89 4.99 -7.95 25.93
C ASP A 89 6.12 -8.99 26.06
N THR A 90 6.73 -9.41 24.95
CA THR A 90 7.68 -10.53 24.90
C THR A 90 9.13 -10.14 24.69
N ALA A 91 9.40 -8.90 24.26
CA ALA A 91 10.74 -8.46 23.87
C ALA A 91 11.79 -8.49 25.00
N SER A 92 11.38 -8.50 26.28
CA SER A 92 12.29 -8.54 27.44
C SER A 92 13.47 -7.56 27.26
N ASP A 93 14.71 -8.03 27.31
CA ASP A 93 15.94 -7.22 27.19
C ASP A 93 16.44 -7.06 25.73
N LEU A 94 15.67 -7.49 24.74
CA LEU A 94 16.07 -7.35 23.33
C LEU A 94 16.02 -5.89 22.87
N PRO A 95 17.01 -5.44 22.07
CA PRO A 95 16.95 -4.15 21.41
C PRO A 95 15.91 -4.19 20.30
N VAL A 96 14.75 -3.56 20.53
CA VAL A 96 13.60 -3.56 19.62
C VAL A 96 13.36 -2.17 19.03
N ALA A 97 13.16 -2.13 17.72
CA ALA A 97 12.60 -0.99 17.01
C ALA A 97 11.38 -1.43 16.19
N ILE A 98 10.32 -0.63 16.24
CA ILE A 98 9.08 -0.81 15.47
C ILE A 98 8.94 0.40 14.54
N ILE A 99 9.02 0.15 13.23
CA ILE A 99 8.77 1.16 12.20
C ILE A 99 7.33 1.03 11.72
N ARG A 100 6.59 2.13 11.78
CA ARG A 100 5.20 2.26 11.30
C ARG A 100 5.19 3.12 10.04
N PRO A 101 5.40 2.55 8.85
CA PRO A 101 5.33 3.31 7.61
C PRO A 101 3.87 3.64 7.26
N SER A 102 3.67 4.75 6.53
CA SER A 102 2.43 4.96 5.78
C SER A 102 2.42 4.09 4.50
N ILE A 103 1.62 4.45 3.50
CA ILE A 103 1.52 3.65 2.27
C ILE A 103 2.86 3.74 1.53
N VAL A 104 3.59 2.64 1.52
CA VAL A 104 4.88 2.56 0.84
C VAL A 104 4.67 2.59 -0.67
N PHE A 105 5.39 3.47 -1.35
CA PHE A 105 5.34 3.62 -2.79
C PHE A 105 6.72 3.41 -3.43
N SER A 106 6.85 3.67 -4.72
CA SER A 106 8.13 3.56 -5.45
C SER A 106 9.25 4.34 -4.76
N THR A 107 10.47 3.86 -4.95
CA THR A 107 11.68 4.55 -4.48
C THR A 107 11.76 5.97 -5.03
N TRP A 108 12.23 6.90 -4.22
CA TRP A 108 12.47 8.27 -4.67
C TRP A 108 13.80 8.37 -5.41
N LYS A 109 14.88 7.84 -4.82
CA LYS A 109 16.25 8.02 -5.32
C LYS A 109 17.05 6.73 -5.45
N HIS A 110 17.03 5.85 -4.44
CA HIS A 110 17.89 4.67 -4.39
C HIS A 110 17.09 3.36 -4.32
N PRO A 111 17.60 2.21 -4.80
CA PRO A 111 18.81 2.06 -5.63
C PRO A 111 18.65 2.63 -7.05
N ILE A 112 17.41 2.67 -7.56
CA ILE A 112 17.02 3.27 -8.84
C ILE A 112 15.75 4.09 -8.55
N SER A 113 15.62 5.30 -9.09
CA SER A 113 14.43 6.14 -8.91
C SER A 113 13.20 5.54 -9.61
N GLY A 114 12.05 5.52 -8.94
CA GLY A 114 10.80 4.94 -9.46
C GLY A 114 10.77 3.41 -9.49
N TYR A 115 11.71 2.76 -8.81
CA TYR A 115 11.79 1.30 -8.75
C TYR A 115 10.64 0.72 -7.91
N LEU A 116 10.13 -0.40 -8.39
CA LEU A 116 9.02 -1.17 -7.85
C LEU A 116 9.34 -2.66 -8.04
N GLU A 117 9.45 -3.42 -6.94
CA GLU A 117 9.70 -4.87 -7.01
C GLU A 117 8.43 -5.64 -7.32
N GLU A 118 7.33 -5.34 -6.61
CA GLU A 118 6.07 -6.06 -6.76
C GLU A 118 4.89 -5.08 -6.80
N ASN A 119 3.91 -5.40 -7.65
CA ASN A 119 2.69 -4.61 -7.74
C ASN A 119 1.75 -5.07 -6.64
N PHE A 120 1.66 -4.31 -5.55
CA PHE A 120 0.63 -4.52 -4.53
C PHE A 120 -0.08 -3.21 -4.20
N GLY A 121 -1.40 -3.31 -3.98
CA GLY A 121 -2.21 -2.22 -3.44
C GLY A 121 -2.32 -1.02 -4.39
N MET A 122 -1.81 0.14 -3.98
CA MET A 122 -1.95 1.39 -4.76
C MET A 122 -1.25 1.34 -6.12
N ILE A 123 -0.14 0.61 -6.23
CA ILE A 123 0.58 0.46 -7.50
C ILE A 123 -0.28 -0.29 -8.52
N GLU A 124 -0.99 -1.34 -8.10
CA GLU A 124 -1.91 -2.09 -8.96
C GLU A 124 -3.08 -1.22 -9.43
N LEU A 125 -3.58 -0.35 -8.56
CA LEU A 125 -4.60 0.64 -8.95
C LEU A 125 -4.08 1.54 -10.08
N PHE A 126 -2.88 2.10 -9.93
CA PHE A 126 -2.29 2.97 -10.95
C PHE A 126 -1.99 2.23 -12.25
N LEU A 127 -1.46 1.01 -12.20
CA LEU A 127 -1.24 0.18 -13.38
C LEU A 127 -2.55 -0.23 -14.06
N GLY A 128 -3.58 -0.54 -13.27
CA GLY A 128 -4.91 -0.86 -13.79
C GLY A 128 -5.55 0.34 -14.49
N VAL A 129 -5.38 1.55 -13.94
CA VAL A 129 -5.77 2.80 -14.61
C VAL A 129 -4.95 3.02 -15.89
N GLY A 130 -3.63 2.87 -15.82
CA GLY A 130 -2.73 3.09 -16.96
C GLY A 130 -2.93 2.11 -18.11
N LYS A 131 -3.27 0.85 -17.82
CA LYS A 131 -3.69 -0.15 -18.82
C LYS A 131 -5.12 0.05 -19.34
N GLY A 132 -5.89 0.93 -18.69
CA GLY A 132 -7.28 1.22 -19.03
C GLY A 132 -8.31 0.23 -18.49
N PHE A 133 -7.92 -0.72 -17.63
CA PHE A 133 -8.83 -1.67 -16.98
C PHE A 133 -9.67 -1.02 -15.88
N ILE A 134 -9.05 -0.15 -15.07
CA ILE A 134 -9.74 0.52 -13.97
C ILE A 134 -10.21 1.89 -14.45
N LYS A 135 -11.51 1.98 -14.76
CA LYS A 135 -12.18 3.22 -15.15
C LYS A 135 -12.77 3.99 -13.97
N VAL A 136 -13.02 3.34 -12.84
CA VAL A 136 -13.63 3.97 -11.67
C VAL A 136 -13.14 3.31 -10.38
N TYR A 137 -12.88 4.11 -9.34
CA TYR A 137 -12.58 3.62 -7.99
C TYR A 137 -13.25 4.51 -6.93
N ASN A 138 -13.57 3.91 -5.79
CA ASN A 138 -14.21 4.59 -4.67
C ASN A 138 -13.15 5.26 -3.79
N ALA A 139 -13.17 6.59 -3.73
CA ALA A 139 -12.35 7.38 -2.82
C ALA A 139 -12.94 8.79 -2.70
N ASP A 140 -12.59 9.51 -1.64
CA ASP A 140 -12.80 10.95 -1.59
C ASP A 140 -11.70 11.65 -2.42
N PRO A 141 -12.05 12.40 -3.48
CA PRO A 141 -11.06 13.10 -4.30
C PRO A 141 -10.19 14.09 -3.52
N ASN A 142 -10.71 14.64 -2.41
CA ASN A 142 -10.01 15.61 -1.57
C ASN A 142 -9.23 14.98 -0.42
N SER A 143 -9.41 13.67 -0.18
CA SER A 143 -8.67 12.96 0.85
C SER A 143 -7.18 12.91 0.51
N LYS A 144 -6.35 13.07 1.54
CA LYS A 144 -4.89 13.12 1.45
C LYS A 144 -4.34 11.69 1.43
N LEU A 145 -3.48 11.41 0.46
CA LEU A 145 -2.79 10.14 0.36
C LEU A 145 -1.41 10.25 1.02
N ASN A 146 -1.23 9.56 2.14
CA ASN A 146 0.04 9.54 2.86
C ASN A 146 0.95 8.46 2.25
N LEU A 147 1.71 8.87 1.22
CA LEU A 147 2.68 8.02 0.54
C LEU A 147 4.09 8.24 1.08
N VAL A 148 4.82 7.17 1.38
CA VAL A 148 6.23 7.23 1.75
C VAL A 148 7.09 6.43 0.74
N PRO A 149 8.18 6.98 0.20
CA PRO A 149 9.08 6.24 -0.67
C PRO A 149 9.74 5.05 0.02
N ALA A 150 9.84 3.91 -0.68
CA ALA A 150 10.42 2.68 -0.12
C ALA A 150 11.87 2.85 0.39
N ASP A 151 12.68 3.67 -0.27
CA ASP A 151 14.06 3.93 0.12
C ASP A 151 14.18 4.75 1.41
N ILE A 152 13.23 5.65 1.66
CA ILE A 152 13.14 6.36 2.95
C ILE A 152 12.77 5.38 4.07
N VAL A 153 11.82 4.48 3.82
CA VAL A 153 11.43 3.46 4.80
C VAL A 153 12.59 2.52 5.11
N ALA A 154 13.32 2.06 4.08
CA ALA A 154 14.50 1.22 4.27
C ALA A 154 15.57 1.91 5.12
N ASN A 155 15.86 3.20 4.84
CA ASN A 155 16.80 3.98 5.63
C ASN A 155 16.32 4.13 7.08
N ALA A 156 15.02 4.36 7.31
CA ALA A 156 14.46 4.45 8.65
C ALA A 156 14.66 3.14 9.46
N HIS A 157 14.51 1.98 8.82
CA HIS A 157 14.78 0.69 9.46
C HIS A 157 16.25 0.55 9.87
N VAL A 158 17.18 0.85 8.97
CA VAL A 158 18.62 0.77 9.24
C VAL A 158 19.01 1.71 10.39
N LEU A 159 18.54 2.96 10.35
CA LEU A 159 18.81 3.94 11.39
C LEU A 159 18.23 3.54 12.74
N ALA A 160 17.00 3.04 12.78
CA ALA A 160 16.39 2.60 14.03
C ALA A 160 17.08 1.37 14.62
N ALA A 161 17.42 0.38 13.79
CA ALA A 161 18.18 -0.80 14.22
C ALA A 161 19.53 -0.40 14.81
N TRP A 162 20.27 0.49 14.16
CA TRP A 162 21.53 1.03 14.68
C TRP A 162 21.33 1.80 15.99
N SER A 163 20.28 2.61 16.09
CA SER A 163 20.02 3.45 17.26
C SER A 163 19.72 2.63 18.51
N VAL A 164 18.90 1.58 18.39
CA VAL A 164 18.58 0.70 19.51
C VAL A 164 19.73 -0.28 19.80
N GLY A 165 20.37 -0.83 18.76
CA GLY A 165 21.52 -1.74 18.92
C GLY A 165 22.74 -1.08 19.58
N THR A 166 22.91 0.24 19.40
CA THR A 166 23.97 1.02 20.06
C THR A 166 23.52 1.69 21.37
N LYS A 167 22.33 1.34 21.88
CA LYS A 167 21.73 1.89 23.12
C LYS A 167 21.63 3.42 23.14
N ARG A 168 21.53 4.06 21.96
CA ARG A 168 21.34 5.51 21.83
C ARG A 168 19.88 5.93 22.04
N CYS A 169 18.95 4.99 21.91
CA CYS A 169 17.54 5.20 22.17
C CYS A 169 17.00 4.13 23.12
N ALA A 170 15.91 4.47 23.81
CA ALA A 170 15.16 3.51 24.62
C ALA A 170 14.57 2.39 23.74
N SER A 171 14.58 1.17 24.26
CA SER A 171 13.92 0.00 23.68
C SER A 171 12.61 -0.26 24.44
N PRO A 172 11.46 -0.48 23.77
CA PRO A 172 11.29 -0.48 22.32
C PRO A 172 11.19 0.95 21.74
N LEU A 173 11.87 1.19 20.61
CA LEU A 173 11.78 2.44 19.85
C LEU A 173 10.65 2.33 18.82
N VAL A 174 9.63 3.19 18.89
CA VAL A 174 8.54 3.23 17.90
C VAL A 174 8.69 4.48 17.02
N VAL A 175 8.79 4.30 15.70
CA VAL A 175 8.98 5.39 14.73
C VAL A 175 7.86 5.37 13.69
N ASN A 176 7.11 6.47 13.59
CA ASN A 176 6.16 6.68 12.51
C ASN A 176 6.90 7.19 11.27
N CYS A 177 6.96 6.40 10.21
CA CYS A 177 7.61 6.75 8.95
C CYS A 177 6.54 7.19 7.93
N THR A 178 6.10 8.44 8.07
CA THR A 178 5.00 8.99 7.27
C THR A 178 5.46 10.20 6.46
N ALA A 179 4.74 10.53 5.39
CA ALA A 179 4.89 11.82 4.73
C ALA A 179 4.62 12.95 5.74
N THR A 180 5.43 14.01 5.68
CA THR A 180 5.28 15.20 6.52
C THR A 180 4.04 16.01 6.12
N GLU A 181 3.68 16.99 6.96
CA GLU A 181 2.60 17.95 6.69
C GLU A 181 2.82 18.75 5.39
N ASN A 182 4.07 18.83 4.91
CA ASN A 182 4.39 19.54 3.69
C ASN A 182 4.21 18.69 2.42
N LEU A 183 4.12 17.36 2.56
CA LEU A 183 3.91 16.44 1.44
C LEU A 183 2.49 15.88 1.49
N HIS A 184 1.57 16.63 0.88
CA HIS A 184 0.17 16.27 0.77
C HIS A 184 -0.21 16.08 -0.68
N VAL A 185 -0.38 14.83 -1.11
CA VAL A 185 -0.92 14.53 -2.44
C VAL A 185 -2.36 14.08 -2.28
N LYS A 186 -3.31 14.81 -2.88
CA LYS A 186 -4.73 14.42 -2.86
C LYS A 186 -5.00 13.31 -3.85
N HIS A 187 -6.04 12.52 -3.63
CA HIS A 187 -6.47 11.49 -4.59
C HIS A 187 -6.73 12.06 -6.00
N CYS A 188 -7.30 13.27 -6.11
CA CYS A 188 -7.53 13.92 -7.40
C CYS A 188 -6.22 14.30 -8.13
N GLU A 189 -5.20 14.71 -7.39
CA GLU A 189 -3.87 15.03 -7.92
C GLU A 189 -3.13 13.77 -8.35
N CYS A 190 -3.12 12.73 -7.49
CA CYS A 190 -2.60 11.41 -7.81
C CYS A 190 -3.18 10.88 -9.12
N ARG A 191 -4.51 10.97 -9.28
CA ARG A 191 -5.19 10.57 -10.52
C ARG A 191 -4.68 11.35 -11.73
N ARG A 192 -4.56 12.67 -11.61
CA ARG A 192 -4.09 13.53 -12.70
C ARG A 192 -2.67 13.14 -13.13
N TYR A 193 -1.77 12.95 -12.17
CA TYR A 193 -0.40 12.49 -12.44
C TYR A 193 -0.38 11.11 -13.08
N THR A 194 -1.20 10.17 -12.59
CA THR A 194 -1.31 8.82 -13.17
C THR A 194 -1.72 8.85 -14.63
N ILE A 195 -2.76 9.62 -14.97
CA ILE A 195 -3.23 9.76 -16.36
C ILE A 195 -2.16 10.42 -17.22
N GLN A 196 -1.48 11.46 -16.72
CA GLN A 196 -0.40 12.13 -17.43
C GLN A 196 0.75 11.15 -17.73
N MET A 197 1.24 10.44 -16.72
CA MET A 197 2.32 9.46 -16.87
C MET A 197 1.94 8.32 -17.81
N ALA A 198 0.70 7.82 -17.75
CA ALA A 198 0.25 6.74 -18.61
C ALA A 198 0.08 7.17 -20.08
N ASN A 199 -0.13 8.47 -20.34
CA ASN A 199 -0.13 9.00 -21.70
C ASN A 199 1.30 9.24 -22.23
N GLU A 200 2.23 9.67 -21.37
CA GLU A 200 3.64 9.89 -21.72
C GLU A 200 4.40 8.57 -21.92
N PHE A 201 4.12 7.57 -21.08
CA PHE A 201 4.72 6.23 -21.09
C PHE A 201 3.62 5.17 -21.22
N PRO A 202 3.07 4.95 -22.43
CA PRO A 202 1.94 4.05 -22.63
C PRO A 202 2.33 2.60 -22.32
N LEU A 203 1.61 2.01 -21.37
CA LEU A 203 1.68 0.57 -21.10
C LEU A 203 1.02 -0.21 -22.26
N PRO A 204 1.38 -1.48 -22.48
CA PRO A 204 0.66 -2.35 -23.40
C PRO A 204 -0.83 -2.30 -23.08
N ARG A 205 -1.61 -1.72 -24.00
CA ARG A 205 -3.02 -1.44 -23.77
C ARG A 205 -3.81 -2.74 -23.87
N SER A 206 -4.70 -2.92 -22.90
CA SER A 206 -5.67 -4.02 -22.96
C SER A 206 -6.85 -3.69 -23.88
N PHE A 207 -7.15 -2.40 -24.01
CA PHE A 207 -8.20 -1.86 -24.87
C PHE A 207 -7.72 -0.57 -25.51
N ASP A 208 -8.06 -0.37 -26.79
CA ASP A 208 -7.70 0.85 -27.52
C ASP A 208 -8.67 1.99 -27.19
N GLN A 209 -8.62 2.44 -25.93
CA GLN A 209 -9.47 3.49 -25.38
C GLN A 209 -8.62 4.56 -24.72
N LYS A 210 -9.14 5.80 -24.71
CA LYS A 210 -8.54 6.91 -23.97
C LYS A 210 -8.38 6.54 -22.49
N ILE A 211 -7.18 6.78 -21.95
CA ILE A 211 -6.89 6.57 -20.53
C ILE A 211 -7.67 7.61 -19.74
N ASN A 212 -8.69 7.14 -19.05
CA ASN A 212 -9.51 7.94 -18.15
C ASN A 212 -9.94 7.06 -16.98
N SER A 213 -9.88 7.61 -15.78
CA SER A 213 -10.44 7.02 -14.58
C SER A 213 -11.38 8.02 -13.91
N MET A 214 -12.25 7.59 -13.01
CA MET A 214 -13.14 8.46 -12.24
C MET A 214 -13.03 8.13 -10.76
N ILE A 215 -13.05 9.16 -9.93
CA ILE A 215 -13.11 9.03 -8.47
C ILE A 215 -14.54 9.27 -8.06
N VAL A 216 -15.17 8.31 -7.38
CA VAL A 216 -16.55 8.42 -6.91
C VAL A 216 -16.58 8.29 -5.39
N PRO A 217 -16.92 9.36 -4.64
CA PRO A 217 -16.89 9.31 -3.17
C PRO A 217 -18.06 8.50 -2.59
N TYR A 218 -19.22 8.50 -3.25
CA TYR A 218 -20.42 7.82 -2.74
C TYR A 218 -20.42 6.33 -3.10
N LYS A 219 -20.46 5.47 -2.08
CA LYS A 219 -20.35 4.00 -2.22
C LYS A 219 -21.38 3.38 -3.19
N TYR A 220 -22.66 3.75 -3.07
CA TYR A 220 -23.71 3.19 -3.93
C TYR A 220 -23.59 3.66 -5.38
N LEU A 221 -23.30 4.94 -5.58
CA LEU A 221 -23.04 5.49 -6.92
C LEU A 221 -21.82 4.83 -7.56
N TYR A 222 -20.77 4.57 -6.77
CA TYR A 222 -19.60 3.83 -7.23
C TYR A 222 -20.00 2.44 -7.75
N TYR A 223 -20.82 1.67 -7.02
CA TYR A 223 -21.23 0.33 -7.49
C TYR A 223 -22.02 0.38 -8.80
N ILE A 224 -22.92 1.35 -8.97
CA ILE A 224 -23.70 1.52 -10.21
C ILE A 224 -22.76 1.83 -11.38
N ILE A 225 -21.85 2.79 -11.20
CA ILE A 225 -20.90 3.21 -12.23
C ILE A 225 -19.90 2.08 -12.54
N ALA A 226 -19.38 1.40 -11.51
CA ALA A 226 -18.50 0.25 -11.67
C ALA A 226 -19.18 -0.89 -12.42
N ALA A 227 -20.46 -1.17 -12.15
CA ALA A 227 -21.19 -2.18 -12.88
C ALA A 227 -21.32 -1.84 -14.37
N TYR A 228 -21.57 -0.58 -14.69
CA TYR A 228 -21.63 -0.12 -16.07
C TYR A 228 -20.27 -0.17 -16.79
N TYR A 229 -19.18 0.26 -16.15
CA TYR A 229 -17.86 0.34 -16.79
C TYR A 229 -17.03 -0.94 -16.73
N HIS A 230 -17.27 -1.82 -15.76
CA HIS A 230 -16.47 -3.03 -15.54
C HIS A 230 -17.24 -4.31 -15.82
N TYR A 231 -18.45 -4.47 -15.30
CA TYR A 231 -19.21 -5.72 -15.44
C TYR A 231 -19.94 -5.83 -16.77
N LEU A 232 -20.62 -4.77 -17.22
CA LEU A 232 -21.39 -4.80 -18.46
C LEU A 232 -20.52 -5.12 -19.69
N PRO A 233 -19.33 -4.51 -19.89
CA PRO A 233 -18.46 -4.87 -21.01
C PRO A 233 -17.93 -6.30 -20.91
N ALA A 234 -17.67 -6.81 -19.69
CA ALA A 234 -17.23 -8.17 -19.47
C ALA A 234 -18.32 -9.19 -19.87
N ILE A 235 -19.57 -8.96 -19.44
CA ILE A 235 -20.72 -9.80 -19.79
C ILE A 235 -20.94 -9.82 -21.31
N VAL A 236 -20.88 -8.66 -21.96
CA VAL A 236 -21.03 -8.55 -23.42
C VAL A 236 -19.91 -9.30 -24.14
N LEU A 237 -18.66 -9.12 -23.71
CA LEU A 237 -17.51 -9.80 -24.30
C LEU A 237 -17.62 -11.32 -24.15
N ASP A 238 -18.03 -11.82 -22.98
CA ASP A 238 -18.23 -13.25 -22.74
C ASP A 238 -19.38 -13.81 -23.58
N ALA A 239 -20.47 -13.06 -23.74
CA ALA A 239 -21.57 -13.47 -24.62
C ALA A 239 -21.10 -13.60 -26.08
N ILE A 240 -20.31 -12.64 -26.58
CA ILE A 240 -19.73 -12.70 -27.93
C ILE A 240 -18.78 -13.90 -28.05
N LEU A 241 -17.91 -14.14 -27.07
CA LEU A 241 -16.99 -15.28 -27.08
C LEU A 241 -17.73 -16.61 -27.12
N ARG A 242 -18.82 -16.75 -26.34
CA ARG A 242 -19.68 -17.93 -26.35
C ARG A 242 -20.35 -18.13 -27.71
N ILE A 243 -20.88 -17.06 -28.33
CA ILE A 243 -21.47 -17.12 -29.69
C ILE A 243 -20.42 -17.55 -30.73
N LEU A 244 -19.18 -17.10 -30.58
CA LEU A 244 -18.06 -17.46 -31.45
C LEU A 244 -17.46 -18.85 -31.16
N GLY A 245 -18.07 -19.64 -30.27
CA GLY A 245 -17.59 -20.98 -29.90
C GLY A 245 -16.26 -20.98 -29.14
N LYS A 246 -15.81 -19.82 -28.64
CA LYS A 246 -14.60 -19.69 -27.83
C LYS A 246 -14.95 -19.84 -26.35
N ARG A 247 -14.00 -20.35 -25.57
CA ARG A 247 -14.16 -20.45 -24.12
C ARG A 247 -14.27 -19.04 -23.53
N SER A 248 -15.37 -18.72 -22.85
CA SER A 248 -15.44 -17.54 -21.99
C SER A 248 -14.47 -17.71 -20.83
N ARG A 249 -13.93 -16.60 -20.32
CA ARG A 249 -13.05 -16.62 -19.15
C ARG A 249 -13.86 -16.74 -17.85
#